data_AF-A0A2H6IX35-F1
#
_entry.id   AF-A0A2H6IX35-F1
#
_cell.length_a   1.000
_cell.length_b   1.000
_cell.length_c   1.000
_cell.angle_alpha   90.00
_cell.angle_beta   90.00
_cell.angle_gamma   90.00
#
_symmetry.space_group_name_H-M   'P 1'
#
loop_
_entity.id
_entity.type
_entity.pdbx_description
1 polymer ?
#
loop_
_entity_poly.entity_id
_entity_poly.type
_entity_poly.pdbx_seq_one_letter_code
_entity_poly.pdbx_strand_id
1 'polypeptide(L)'
;MIRAFFLDIANGRLTRLPFLGYALLANILGLLFIFGIIAVIAGAETLMGGDLQEAQAALRKAFSVPLLAAIFGFFGIAVFVSLNLAAKRIRDIGLPGWLTVLAIAVVTISVSLLVSETASQTLSFATLVALLLTPSNLMNKG
;
A
#
# COMPACT_ATOMS: atom_id res chain seq x y z
N MET A 1 9.59 11.32 7.57
CA MET A 1 9.18 10.40 6.48
C MET A 1 9.70 8.97 6.72
N ILE A 2 11.02 8.71 6.63
CA ILE A 2 11.58 7.36 6.85
C ILE A 2 11.15 6.77 8.20
N ARG A 3 11.20 7.57 9.27
CA ARG A 3 10.74 7.12 10.59
C ARG A 3 9.26 6.71 10.62
N ALA A 4 8.41 7.43 9.90
CA ALA A 4 6.99 7.13 9.79
C ALA A 4 6.74 5.85 8.98
N PHE A 5 7.52 5.58 7.94
CA PHE A 5 7.37 4.41 7.08
C PHE A 5 8.04 3.14 7.62
N PHE A 6 9.23 3.26 8.22
CA PHE A 6 10.10 2.10 8.48
C PHE A 6 10.61 1.96 9.91
N LEU A 7 10.57 3.01 10.73
CA LEU A 7 11.01 2.94 12.13
C LEU A 7 9.82 2.91 13.09
N ASP A 8 10.09 2.81 14.39
CA ASP A 8 9.07 2.78 15.45
C ASP A 8 7.93 1.77 15.19
N ILE A 9 8.29 0.61 14.62
CA ILE A 9 7.33 -0.40 14.16
C ILE A 9 6.45 -0.89 15.33
N ALA A 10 7.06 -1.16 16.49
CA ALA A 10 6.37 -1.67 17.68
C ALA A 10 5.58 -0.58 18.44
N ASN A 11 6.17 0.60 18.64
CA ASN A 11 5.65 1.59 19.60
C ASN A 11 5.22 2.95 19.01
N GLY A 12 5.54 3.23 17.74
CA GLY A 12 5.17 4.46 17.05
C GLY A 12 3.66 4.75 17.02
N ARG A 13 3.32 6.04 17.07
CA ARG A 13 1.95 6.54 16.96
C ARG A 13 1.88 7.60 15.86
N LEU A 14 0.74 7.69 15.20
CA LEU A 14 0.49 8.67 14.14
C LEU A 14 -0.87 9.32 14.38
N THR A 15 -0.86 10.63 14.61
CA THR A 15 -2.08 11.43 14.72
C THR A 15 -2.75 11.58 13.34
N ARG A 16 -4.02 12.02 13.33
CA ARG A 16 -4.90 12.00 12.16
C ARG A 16 -4.31 12.67 10.91
N LEU A 17 -3.87 13.93 11.05
CA LEU A 17 -3.39 14.70 9.90
C LEU A 17 -2.04 14.17 9.35
N PRO A 18 -1.03 13.86 10.18
CA PRO A 18 0.16 13.16 9.72
C PRO A 18 -0.13 11.81 9.07
N PHE A 19 -1.05 11.01 9.62
CA PHE A 19 -1.45 9.74 9.02
C PHE A 19 -1.99 9.95 7.60
N LEU A 20 -2.91 10.91 7.41
CA LEU A 20 -3.44 11.23 6.08
C LEU A 20 -2.33 11.65 5.12
N GLY A 21 -1.45 12.57 5.53
CA GLY A 21 -0.36 13.05 4.68
C GLY A 21 0.60 11.93 4.26
N TYR A 22 0.98 11.05 5.18
CA TYR A 22 1.84 9.92 4.87
C TYR A 22 1.15 8.83 4.04
N ALA A 23 -0.14 8.59 4.26
CA ALA A 23 -0.92 7.65 3.45
C ALA A 23 -1.07 8.15 2.01
N LEU A 24 -1.39 9.44 1.82
CA LEU A 24 -1.45 10.07 0.49
C LEU A 24 -0.10 10.01 -0.20
N LEU A 25 0.98 10.35 0.49
CA LEU A 25 2.32 10.27 -0.07
C LEU A 25 2.67 8.84 -0.50
N ALA A 26 2.38 7.82 0.32
CA ALA A 26 2.64 6.43 -0.05
C ALA A 26 1.86 6.02 -1.31
N ASN A 27 0.60 6.46 -1.44
CA ASN A 27 -0.19 6.22 -2.66
C ASN A 27 0.39 6.95 -3.88
N ILE A 28 0.79 8.22 -3.73
CA ILE A 28 1.42 8.98 -4.83
C ILE A 28 2.72 8.30 -5.28
N LEU A 29 3.56 7.87 -4.36
CA LEU A 29 4.80 7.14 -4.69
C LEU A 29 4.50 5.81 -5.40
N GLY A 30 3.48 5.09 -4.96
CA GLY A 30 3.00 3.87 -5.63
C GLY A 30 2.50 4.14 -7.05
N LEU A 31 1.68 5.19 -7.24
CA LEU A 31 1.19 5.60 -8.55
C LEU A 31 2.33 6.00 -9.49
N LEU A 32 3.27 6.83 -9.01
CA LEU A 32 4.44 7.23 -9.79
C LEU A 32 5.28 6.02 -10.22
N PHE A 33 5.42 5.02 -9.36
CA PHE A 33 6.11 3.78 -9.71
C PHE A 33 5.36 2.99 -10.81
N ILE A 34 4.04 2.85 -10.69
CA ILE A 34 3.21 2.19 -11.71
C ILE A 34 3.29 2.92 -13.04
N PHE A 35 3.14 4.26 -13.04
CA PHE A 35 3.29 5.07 -14.25
C PHE A 35 4.70 4.97 -14.84
N GLY A 36 5.73 4.86 -14.00
CA GLY A 36 7.11 4.62 -14.44
C GLY A 36 7.24 3.29 -15.21
N ILE A 37 6.65 2.20 -14.70
CA ILE A 37 6.62 0.91 -15.39
C ILE A 37 5.89 1.04 -16.73
N ILE A 38 4.70 1.66 -16.73
CA ILE A 38 3.90 1.85 -17.96
C ILE A 38 4.69 2.67 -18.99
N ALA A 39 5.35 3.75 -18.57
CA ALA A 39 6.15 4.60 -19.45
C ALA A 39 7.34 3.85 -20.06
N VAL A 40 8.01 2.99 -19.29
CA VAL A 40 9.09 2.13 -19.79
C VAL A 40 8.56 1.16 -20.86
N ILE A 41 7.42 0.53 -20.61
CA ILE A 41 6.80 -0.42 -21.55
C ILE A 41 6.37 0.32 -22.84
N ALA A 42 5.62 1.41 -22.71
CA ALA A 42 5.16 2.21 -23.85
C ALA A 42 6.31 2.81 -24.66
N GLY A 43 7.39 3.24 -23.97
CA GLY A 43 8.61 3.71 -24.61
C GLY A 43 9.28 2.61 -25.43
N ALA A 44 9.35 1.38 -24.91
CA ALA A 44 9.90 0.24 -25.64
C ALA A 44 9.08 -0.10 -26.90
N GLU A 45 7.74 -0.07 -26.82
CA GLU A 45 6.86 -0.30 -27.97
C GLU A 45 7.05 0.76 -29.06
N THR A 46 7.17 2.02 -28.67
CA THR A 46 7.38 3.14 -29.62
C THR A 46 8.73 3.03 -30.33
N LEU A 47 9.79 2.64 -29.60
CA LEU A 47 11.13 2.47 -30.16
C LEU A 47 11.22 1.28 -31.12
N MET A 48 10.36 0.27 -30.98
CA MET A 48 10.28 -0.90 -31.86
C MET A 48 9.28 -0.71 -33.03
N GLY A 49 8.96 0.55 -33.37
CA GLY A 49 8.15 0.86 -34.54
C GLY A 49 6.70 0.38 -34.44
N GLY A 50 6.20 0.09 -33.23
CA GLY A 50 4.84 -0.41 -33.02
C GLY A 50 4.67 -1.92 -33.29
N ASP A 51 5.75 -2.67 -33.54
CA ASP A 51 5.67 -4.13 -33.57
C ASP A 51 5.52 -4.67 -32.14
N LEU A 52 4.27 -5.00 -31.79
CA LEU A 52 3.91 -5.55 -30.48
C LEU A 52 4.58 -6.91 -30.20
N GLN A 53 4.86 -7.72 -31.22
CA GLN A 53 5.50 -9.03 -31.02
C GLN A 53 6.99 -8.87 -30.71
N GLU A 54 7.68 -7.97 -31.43
CA GLU A 54 9.07 -7.64 -31.15
C GLU A 54 9.23 -6.97 -29.78
N ALA A 55 8.37 -6.00 -29.46
CA ALA A 55 8.34 -5.34 -28.15
C ALA A 55 8.09 -6.33 -27.01
N GLN A 56 7.14 -7.27 -27.16
CA GLN A 56 6.89 -8.30 -26.15
C GLN A 56 8.07 -9.27 -26.00
N ALA A 57 8.74 -9.65 -27.10
CA ALA A 57 9.93 -10.51 -27.04
C ALA A 57 11.07 -9.80 -26.31
N ALA A 58 11.29 -8.52 -26.59
CA ALA A 58 12.29 -7.70 -25.93
C ALA A 58 11.97 -7.49 -24.44
N LEU A 59 10.71 -7.20 -24.10
CA LEU A 59 10.25 -7.08 -22.72
C LEU A 59 10.45 -8.39 -21.97
N ARG A 60 10.06 -9.55 -22.53
CA ARG A 60 10.31 -10.86 -21.89
C ARG A 60 11.79 -11.10 -21.60
N LYS A 61 12.67 -10.66 -22.50
CA LYS A 61 14.12 -10.76 -22.32
C LYS A 61 14.63 -9.79 -21.25
N ALA A 62 14.00 -8.61 -21.13
CA ALA A 62 14.34 -7.57 -20.15
C ALA A 62 13.77 -7.85 -18.74
N PHE A 63 12.64 -8.56 -18.63
CA PHE A 63 12.03 -9.05 -17.38
C PHE A 63 12.83 -10.21 -16.76
N SER A 64 14.09 -9.91 -16.46
CA SER A 64 14.99 -10.79 -15.73
C SER A 64 14.48 -11.02 -14.30
N VAL A 65 14.90 -12.14 -13.70
CA VAL A 65 14.59 -12.47 -12.30
C VAL A 65 14.94 -11.32 -11.34
N PRO A 66 16.10 -10.63 -11.46
CA PRO A 66 16.39 -9.45 -10.63
C PRO A 66 15.38 -8.32 -10.78
N LEU A 67 14.90 -8.03 -12.00
CA LEU A 67 13.90 -6.98 -12.22
C LEU A 67 12.56 -7.36 -11.59
N LEU A 68 12.10 -8.61 -11.79
CA LEU A 68 10.89 -9.12 -11.15
C LEU A 68 11.00 -9.05 -9.63
N ALA A 69 12.13 -9.48 -9.06
CA ALA A 69 12.39 -9.38 -7.63
C ALA A 69 12.34 -7.94 -7.12
N ALA A 70 12.87 -6.98 -7.89
CA ALA A 70 12.78 -5.56 -7.55
C ALA A 70 11.33 -5.05 -7.57
N ILE A 71 10.54 -5.44 -8.57
CA ILE A 71 9.12 -5.06 -8.67
C ILE A 71 8.31 -5.67 -7.52
N PHE A 72 8.43 -6.97 -7.27
CA PHE A 72 7.76 -7.63 -6.15
C PHE A 72 8.24 -7.08 -4.80
N GLY A 73 9.53 -6.80 -4.66
CA GLY A 73 10.11 -6.18 -3.48
C GLY A 73 9.53 -4.80 -3.22
N PHE A 74 9.37 -3.97 -4.26
CA PHE A 74 8.71 -2.68 -4.16
C PHE A 74 7.26 -2.82 -3.69
N PHE A 75 6.46 -3.71 -4.28
CA PHE A 75 5.08 -3.92 -3.86
C PHE A 75 5.00 -4.45 -2.43
N GLY A 76 5.87 -5.37 -2.02
CA GLY A 76 5.97 -5.85 -0.65
C GLY A 76 6.27 -4.73 0.34
N ILE A 77 7.21 -3.83 -0.01
CA ILE A 77 7.53 -2.64 0.77
C ILE A 77 6.31 -1.70 0.85
N ALA A 78 5.62 -1.46 -0.26
CA ALA A 78 4.45 -0.58 -0.31
C ALA A 78 3.31 -1.11 0.59
N VAL A 79 3.04 -2.42 0.54
CA VAL A 79 2.09 -3.09 1.43
C VAL A 79 2.52 -2.92 2.89
N PHE A 80 3.79 -3.23 3.21
CA PHE A 80 4.31 -3.07 4.56
C PHE A 80 4.16 -1.64 5.09
N VAL A 81 4.49 -0.64 4.28
CA VAL A 81 4.35 0.79 4.65
C VAL A 81 2.89 1.12 4.95
N SER A 82 1.95 0.69 4.11
CA SER A 82 0.52 0.90 4.32
C SER A 82 0.04 0.30 5.65
N LEU A 83 0.41 -0.96 5.91
CA LEU A 83 0.06 -1.67 7.14
C LEU A 83 0.71 -1.03 8.38
N ASN A 84 1.97 -0.60 8.29
CA ASN A 84 2.67 0.04 9.40
C ASN A 84 2.04 1.40 9.75
N LEU A 85 1.68 2.21 8.75
CA LEU A 85 0.96 3.47 8.96
C LEU A 85 -0.38 3.23 9.66
N ALA A 86 -1.15 2.23 9.21
CA ALA A 86 -2.40 1.84 9.84
C ALA A 86 -2.18 1.39 11.29
N ALA A 87 -1.17 0.54 11.55
CA ALA A 87 -0.85 0.07 12.90
C ALA A 87 -0.49 1.22 13.85
N LYS A 88 0.24 2.24 13.36
CA LYS A 88 0.58 3.44 14.14
C LYS A 88 -0.63 4.32 14.43
N ARG A 89 -1.54 4.46 13.45
CA ARG A 89 -2.80 5.19 13.62
C ARG A 89 -3.72 4.50 14.62
N ILE A 90 -3.84 3.17 14.53
CA ILE A 90 -4.60 2.33 15.45
C ILE A 90 -4.07 2.44 16.88
N ARG A 91 -2.74 2.41 17.07
CA ARG A 91 -2.12 2.65 18.39
C ARG A 91 -2.41 4.04 18.93
N ASP A 92 -2.43 5.04 18.06
CA ASP A 92 -2.78 6.41 18.46
C ASP A 92 -4.24 6.55 18.89
N ILE A 93 -5.15 5.71 18.39
CA ILE A 93 -6.54 5.61 18.87
C ILE A 93 -6.60 4.94 20.26
N GLY A 94 -5.62 4.10 20.60
CA GLY A 94 -5.53 3.34 21.85
C GLY A 94 -5.78 1.84 21.68
N LEU A 95 -5.79 1.32 20.45
CA LEU A 95 -6.00 -0.10 20.15
C LEU A 95 -4.66 -0.87 19.97
N PRO A 96 -4.66 -2.21 20.10
CA PRO A 96 -3.50 -3.05 19.80
C PRO A 96 -3.09 -3.00 18.31
N GLY A 97 -2.17 -2.09 17.95
CA GLY A 97 -1.74 -1.78 16.58
C GLY A 97 -1.76 -2.92 15.57
N TRP A 98 -0.76 -3.81 15.64
CA TRP A 98 -0.57 -4.88 14.65
C TRP A 98 -1.65 -5.96 14.72
N LEU A 99 -2.16 -6.28 15.91
CA LEU A 99 -3.23 -7.26 16.06
C LEU A 99 -4.53 -6.78 15.41
N THR A 100 -4.88 -5.51 15.58
CA THR A 100 -6.04 -4.91 14.92
C THR A 100 -5.83 -4.82 13.41
N VAL A 101 -4.62 -4.48 12.93
CA VAL A 101 -4.31 -4.52 11.49
C VAL A 101 -4.48 -5.93 10.92
N LEU A 102 -4.00 -6.95 11.63
CA LEU A 102 -4.15 -8.34 11.21
C LEU A 102 -5.63 -8.76 11.17
N ALA A 103 -6.41 -8.39 12.19
CA ALA A 103 -7.85 -8.67 12.22
C ALA A 103 -8.57 -8.01 11.04
N ILE A 104 -8.29 -6.72 10.76
CA ILE A 104 -8.83 -6.01 9.60
C ILE A 104 -8.43 -6.73 8.31
N ALA A 105 -7.16 -7.10 8.14
CA ALA A 105 -6.69 -7.79 6.95
C ALA A 105 -7.40 -9.13 6.71
N VAL A 106 -7.57 -9.95 7.76
CA VAL A 106 -8.32 -11.22 7.69
C VAL A 106 -9.76 -10.99 7.26
N VAL A 107 -10.43 -9.98 7.84
CA VAL A 107 -11.82 -9.64 7.46
C VAL A 107 -11.88 -9.17 6.01
N THR A 108 -11.00 -8.25 5.59
CA THR A 108 -10.95 -7.74 4.20
C THR A 108 -10.71 -8.86 3.19
N ILE A 109 -9.75 -9.76 3.47
CA ILE A 109 -9.48 -10.92 2.61
C ILE A 109 -10.70 -11.85 2.57
N SER A 110 -11.31 -12.13 3.72
CA SER A 110 -12.49 -13.01 3.79
C SER A 110 -13.67 -12.43 3.01
N VAL A 111 -13.93 -11.12 3.12
CA VAL A 111 -14.97 -10.44 2.34
C VAL A 111 -14.67 -10.50 0.84
N SER A 112 -13.39 -10.36 0.46
CA SER A 112 -12.98 -10.46 -0.94
C SER A 112 -13.26 -11.85 -1.53
N LEU A 113 -13.00 -12.91 -0.76
CA LEU A 113 -13.12 -14.30 -1.21
C LEU A 113 -14.56 -14.83 -1.13
N LEU A 114 -15.33 -14.41 -0.12
CA LEU A 114 -16.64 -14.98 0.19
C LEU A 114 -17.83 -14.13 -0.29
N VAL A 115 -17.62 -12.82 -0.54
CA VAL A 115 -18.69 -11.89 -0.91
C VAL A 115 -18.44 -11.31 -2.29
N SER A 116 -17.45 -10.42 -2.42
CA SER A 116 -17.00 -9.86 -3.69
C SER A 116 -15.79 -8.95 -3.49
N GLU A 117 -15.04 -8.74 -4.56
CA GLU A 117 -13.94 -7.78 -4.58
C GLU A 117 -14.44 -6.34 -4.31
N THR A 118 -15.57 -5.94 -4.90
CA THR A 118 -16.15 -4.60 -4.70
C THR A 118 -16.54 -4.35 -3.23
N ALA A 119 -17.10 -5.36 -2.55
CA ALA A 119 -17.41 -5.26 -1.12
C ALA A 119 -16.13 -5.10 -0.27
N SER A 120 -15.06 -5.82 -0.61
CA SER A 120 -13.76 -5.71 0.05
C SER A 120 -13.12 -4.32 -0.14
N GLN A 121 -13.21 -3.76 -1.34
CA GLN A 121 -12.75 -2.40 -1.64
C GLN A 121 -13.54 -1.36 -0.84
N THR A 122 -14.86 -1.52 -0.75
CA THR A 122 -15.74 -0.64 0.04
C THR A 122 -15.40 -0.72 1.53
N LEU A 123 -15.17 -1.92 2.07
CA LEU A 123 -14.73 -2.12 3.45
C LEU A 123 -13.38 -1.46 3.72
N SER A 124 -12.43 -1.57 2.78
CA SER A 124 -11.12 -0.95 2.89
C SER A 124 -11.22 0.57 2.93
N PHE A 125 -12.08 1.16 2.08
CA PHE A 125 -12.37 2.59 2.11
C PHE A 125 -13.05 3.01 3.42
N ALA A 126 -14.05 2.26 3.88
CA ALA A 126 -14.71 2.52 5.16
C ALA A 126 -13.72 2.46 6.33
N THR A 127 -12.77 1.53 6.29
CA THR A 127 -11.69 1.43 7.28
C THR A 127 -10.80 2.66 7.27
N LEU A 128 -10.39 3.13 6.09
CA LEU A 128 -9.60 4.37 5.96
C LEU A 128 -10.36 5.57 6.58
N VAL A 129 -11.65 5.72 6.25
CA VAL A 129 -12.49 6.80 6.79
C VAL A 129 -12.61 6.68 8.31
N ALA A 130 -12.85 5.48 8.83
CA ALA A 130 -12.92 5.24 10.28
C ALA A 130 -11.61 5.62 10.98
N LEU A 131 -10.45 5.25 10.42
CA LEU A 131 -9.14 5.61 10.96
C LEU A 131 -8.88 7.13 10.97
N LEU A 132 -9.42 7.86 9.99
CA LEU A 132 -9.28 9.31 9.88
C LEU A 132 -10.20 10.07 10.84
N LEU A 133 -11.45 9.62 10.98
CA LEU A 133 -12.45 10.32 11.80
C LEU A 133 -12.28 10.02 13.29
N THR A 134 -11.82 8.82 13.65
CA THR A 134 -11.67 8.42 15.05
C THR A 134 -10.63 9.30 15.76
N PRO A 135 -10.96 9.93 16.89
CA PRO A 135 -10.02 10.76 17.64
C PRO A 135 -8.89 9.95 18.29
N SER A 136 -7.77 10.64 18.53
CA SER A 136 -6.63 10.11 19.26
C SER A 136 -6.99 9.83 20.72
N ASN A 137 -6.40 8.79 21.30
CA ASN A 137 -6.58 8.34 22.68
C ASN A 137 -8.04 8.08 23.10
N LEU A 138 -8.94 7.78 22.15
CA LEU A 138 -10.35 7.48 22.46
C LEU A 138 -10.50 6.31 23.44
N MET A 139 -9.70 5.26 23.22
CA MET A 139 -9.77 4.01 23.98
C MET A 139 -8.86 4.01 25.21
N ASN A 140 -7.97 5.00 25.32
CA ASN A 140 -7.01 5.12 26.42
C ASN A 140 -7.48 6.28 27.33
N LYS A 141 -8.48 6.01 28.17
CA LYS A 141 -8.88 6.93 29.24
C LYS A 141 -7.91 6.77 30.41
N GLY A 142 -6.84 7.57 30.41
CA GLY A 142 -5.82 7.58 31.47
C GLY A 142 -4.60 6.74 31.12
#